data_AF-A0A8I3RZW3-F1
#
_entry.id   AF-A0A8I3RZW3-F1
#
_cell.length_a   1.000
_cell.length_b   1.000
_cell.length_c   1.000
_cell.angle_alpha   90.00
_cell.angle_beta   90.00
_cell.angle_gamma   90.00
#
_symmetry.space_group_name_H-M   'P 1'
#
loop_
_entity.id
_entity.type
_entity.pdbx_description
1 polymer ?
#
loop_
_entity_poly.entity_id
_entity_poly.type
_entity_poly.pdbx_seq_one_letter_code
_entity_poly.pdbx_strand_id
1 'polypeptide(L)'
;MAAASAGRPAALQRKAPTAAGRGRRILGVCGMHPDHQEALKKNRVVLAKQLLLSELLEHLLEKDIITLEMREHIQAKVGGFSQNVELLNLLPKRGPQAFDAFCEALHSR
;
A
#
# COMPACT_ATOMS: atom_id res chain seq x y z
N MET A 1 3.98 78.00 14.76
CA MET A 1 3.48 77.15 15.86
C MET A 1 3.40 75.71 15.36
N ALA A 2 4.10 74.79 16.06
CA ALA A 2 3.90 73.33 16.21
C ALA A 2 3.67 72.45 14.96
N ALA A 3 4.21 71.25 14.80
CA ALA A 3 5.19 70.44 15.51
C ALA A 3 5.61 69.29 14.57
N ALA A 4 6.82 68.78 14.76
CA ALA A 4 7.38 67.63 14.06
C ALA A 4 6.91 66.28 14.68
N SER A 5 6.75 65.24 13.86
CA SER A 5 6.96 63.83 14.23
C SER A 5 6.96 62.98 12.94
N ALA A 6 8.09 62.42 12.50
CA ALA A 6 8.75 61.22 13.01
C ALA A 6 7.93 59.94 12.79
N GLY A 7 8.37 59.08 11.87
CA GLY A 7 7.83 57.73 11.71
C GLY A 7 8.42 57.00 10.50
N ARG A 8 9.34 56.08 10.75
CA ARG A 8 10.25 55.38 9.83
C ARG A 8 9.54 54.33 8.93
N PRO A 9 10.16 53.90 7.81
CA PRO A 9 9.64 52.79 7.00
C PRO A 9 9.83 51.47 7.76
N ALA A 10 8.75 50.71 7.94
CA ALA A 10 8.83 49.37 8.51
C ALA A 10 9.49 48.44 7.50
N ALA A 11 10.74 48.12 7.81
CA ALA A 11 11.55 47.12 7.18
C ALA A 11 10.88 45.73 7.26
N LEU A 12 11.13 44.95 6.21
CA LEU A 12 11.54 43.55 6.32
C LEU A 12 10.58 42.61 7.08
N GLN A 13 9.74 41.91 6.35
CA GLN A 13 9.57 40.47 6.61
C GLN A 13 9.56 39.72 5.27
N ARG A 14 10.77 39.46 4.78
CA ARG A 14 11.04 38.34 3.90
C ARG A 14 10.74 37.08 4.71
N LYS A 15 9.72 36.30 4.32
CA LYS A 15 9.62 34.92 4.80
C LYS A 15 9.58 33.98 3.59
N ALA A 16 10.74 33.89 2.96
CA ALA A 16 11.10 32.76 2.11
C ALA A 16 11.38 31.53 3.01
N PRO A 17 11.41 30.33 2.42
CA PRO A 17 10.84 29.11 2.98
C PRO A 17 11.78 28.47 4.01
N THR A 18 11.22 28.02 5.14
CA THR A 18 11.98 27.19 6.07
C THR A 18 12.00 25.76 5.57
N ALA A 19 13.17 25.38 5.08
CA ALA A 19 13.59 24.04 4.79
C ALA A 19 13.33 23.08 5.97
N ALA A 20 12.68 21.96 5.67
CA ALA A 20 12.97 20.70 6.33
C ALA A 20 13.13 19.63 5.24
N GLY A 21 14.17 19.81 4.42
CA GLY A 21 14.83 18.70 3.74
C GLY A 21 15.49 17.81 4.79
N ARG A 22 14.68 17.05 5.54
CA ARG A 22 15.17 15.86 6.22
C ARG A 22 15.13 14.75 5.20
N GLY A 23 16.28 14.53 4.57
CA GLY A 23 16.54 13.35 3.76
C GLY A 23 16.10 12.11 4.53
N ARG A 24 14.92 11.62 4.19
CA ARG A 24 14.55 10.24 4.44
C ARG A 24 14.31 9.70 3.06
N ARG A 25 15.38 9.09 2.55
CA ARG A 25 15.47 8.29 1.34
C ARG A 25 14.06 7.88 0.89
N ILE A 26 13.65 8.40 -0.27
CA ILE A 26 12.58 7.81 -1.07
C ILE A 26 13.07 6.39 -1.39
N LEU A 27 12.84 5.46 -0.47
CA LEU A 27 12.62 4.08 -0.88
C LEU A 27 11.14 4.12 -1.23
N GLY A 28 10.85 4.38 -2.51
CA GLY A 28 9.51 4.19 -3.04
C GLY A 28 9.04 2.85 -2.48
N VAL A 29 7.99 2.89 -1.67
CA VAL A 29 7.43 1.66 -1.11
C VAL A 29 6.92 0.93 -2.33
N CYS A 30 7.72 -0.01 -2.85
CA CYS A 30 7.37 -0.88 -3.97
C CYS A 30 6.30 -1.91 -3.57
N GLY A 31 5.57 -1.63 -2.48
CA GLY A 31 4.52 -2.44 -1.89
C GLY A 31 3.14 -1.85 -2.14
N MET A 32 2.13 -2.59 -1.72
CA MET A 32 0.72 -2.21 -1.84
C MET A 32 0.40 -0.89 -1.10
N HIS A 33 -0.57 -0.11 -1.59
CA HIS A 33 -1.03 1.12 -0.92
C HIS A 33 -1.48 0.84 0.53
N PRO A 34 -1.16 1.68 1.53
CA PRO A 34 -1.50 1.45 2.93
C PRO A 34 -3.01 1.21 3.15
N ASP A 35 -3.88 1.94 2.45
CA ASP A 35 -5.33 1.74 2.59
C ASP A 35 -5.79 0.35 2.12
N HIS A 36 -5.18 -0.15 1.04
CA HIS A 36 -5.43 -1.50 0.53
C HIS A 36 -4.93 -2.56 1.52
N GLN A 37 -3.76 -2.34 2.15
CA GLN A 37 -3.26 -3.22 3.19
C GLN A 37 -4.19 -3.26 4.41
N GLU A 38 -4.70 -2.11 4.84
CA GLU A 38 -5.65 -2.03 5.95
C GLU A 38 -6.98 -2.72 5.61
N ALA A 39 -7.47 -2.60 4.38
CA ALA A 39 -8.65 -3.33 3.91
C ALA A 39 -8.44 -4.86 3.97
N LEU A 40 -7.28 -5.35 3.50
CA LEU A 40 -6.94 -6.78 3.59
C LEU A 40 -6.84 -7.25 5.04
N LYS A 41 -6.25 -6.45 5.95
CA LYS A 41 -6.14 -6.79 7.37
C LYS A 41 -7.50 -6.86 8.06
N LYS A 42 -8.35 -5.85 7.87
CA LYS A 42 -9.69 -5.77 8.48
C LYS A 42 -10.56 -6.94 8.04
N ASN A 43 -10.51 -7.29 6.76
CA ASN A 43 -11.34 -8.35 6.19
C ASN A 43 -10.66 -9.74 6.21
N ARG A 44 -9.45 -9.83 6.78
CA ARG A 44 -8.57 -11.02 6.65
C ARG A 44 -9.26 -12.33 7.01
N VAL A 45 -9.98 -12.37 8.13
CA VAL A 45 -10.65 -13.59 8.62
C VAL A 45 -11.80 -14.00 7.70
N VAL A 46 -12.55 -13.03 7.20
CA VAL A 46 -13.70 -13.27 6.31
C VAL A 46 -13.21 -13.76 4.95
N LEU A 47 -12.23 -13.06 4.38
CA LEU A 47 -11.56 -13.44 3.14
C LEU A 47 -10.96 -14.85 3.27
N ALA A 48 -10.19 -15.13 4.30
CA ALA A 48 -9.55 -16.44 4.47
C ALA A 48 -10.54 -17.62 4.54
N LYS A 49 -11.80 -17.39 4.96
CA LYS A 49 -12.84 -18.43 5.01
C LYS A 49 -13.60 -18.62 3.69
N GLN A 50 -13.73 -17.56 2.88
CA GLN A 50 -14.61 -17.56 1.69
C GLN A 50 -13.84 -17.61 0.36
N LEU A 51 -12.54 -17.32 0.38
CA LEU A 51 -11.69 -17.39 -0.81
C LEU A 51 -11.56 -18.84 -1.28
N LEU A 52 -11.86 -19.10 -2.57
CA LEU A 52 -11.37 -20.33 -3.21
C LEU A 52 -10.01 -20.03 -3.80
N LEU A 53 -9.01 -20.67 -3.23
CA LEU A 53 -7.61 -20.38 -3.50
C LEU A 53 -7.19 -20.73 -4.94
N SER A 54 -7.69 -21.85 -5.48
CA SER A 54 -7.20 -22.43 -6.74
C SER A 54 -7.33 -21.46 -7.92
N GLU A 55 -8.54 -20.95 -8.16
CA GLU A 55 -8.84 -19.97 -9.22
C GLU A 55 -8.06 -18.67 -9.01
N LEU A 56 -7.93 -18.26 -7.76
CA LEU A 56 -7.32 -16.99 -7.41
C LEU A 56 -5.80 -17.02 -7.61
N LEU A 57 -5.15 -18.15 -7.31
CA LEU A 57 -3.74 -18.36 -7.62
C LEU A 57 -3.49 -18.41 -9.13
N GLU A 58 -4.41 -18.98 -9.90
CA GLU A 58 -4.31 -19.03 -11.37
C GLU A 58 -4.37 -17.62 -11.96
N HIS A 59 -5.36 -16.82 -11.56
CA HIS A 59 -5.47 -15.43 -12.02
C HIS A 59 -4.27 -14.57 -11.62
N LEU A 60 -3.75 -14.74 -10.40
CA LEU A 60 -2.57 -14.00 -9.94
C LEU A 60 -1.27 -14.45 -10.62
N LEU A 61 -1.19 -15.71 -11.08
CA LEU A 61 -0.07 -16.20 -11.90
C LEU A 61 -0.12 -15.61 -13.31
N GLU A 62 -1.31 -15.58 -13.94
CA GLU A 62 -1.49 -14.98 -15.27
C GLU A 62 -1.12 -13.50 -15.31
N LYS A 63 -1.31 -12.79 -14.19
CA LYS A 63 -0.98 -11.37 -14.04
C LYS A 63 0.47 -11.13 -13.54
N ASP A 64 1.29 -12.18 -13.43
CA ASP A 64 2.66 -12.14 -12.90
C ASP A 64 2.76 -11.52 -11.49
N ILE A 65 1.68 -11.54 -10.70
CA ILE A 65 1.66 -11.01 -9.33
C ILE A 65 2.33 -12.00 -8.38
N ILE A 66 2.18 -13.29 -8.64
CA ILE A 66 2.84 -14.37 -7.90
C ILE A 66 3.59 -15.27 -8.87
N THR A 67 4.62 -15.97 -8.38
CA THR A 67 5.35 -16.98 -9.16
C THR A 67 4.82 -18.38 -8.85
N LEU A 68 5.14 -19.35 -9.72
CA LEU A 68 4.83 -20.76 -9.49
C LEU A 68 5.38 -21.27 -8.15
N GLU A 69 6.63 -20.92 -7.83
CA GLU A 69 7.27 -21.28 -6.55
C GLU A 69 6.46 -20.78 -5.34
N MET A 70 5.92 -19.56 -5.42
CA MET A 70 5.09 -19.01 -4.35
C MET A 70 3.75 -19.74 -4.23
N ARG A 71 3.14 -20.09 -5.37
CA ARG A 71 1.92 -20.92 -5.38
C ARG A 71 2.18 -22.25 -4.70
N GLU A 72 3.28 -22.93 -5.03
CA GLU A 72 3.68 -24.18 -4.40
C GLU A 72 3.89 -24.00 -2.90
N HIS A 73 4.57 -22.93 -2.49
CA HIS A 73 4.78 -22.62 -1.08
C HIS A 73 3.48 -22.37 -0.31
N ILE A 74 2.52 -21.66 -0.92
CA ILE A 74 1.19 -21.48 -0.34
C ILE A 74 0.48 -22.83 -0.24
N GLN A 75 0.46 -23.62 -1.32
CA GLN A 75 -0.24 -24.90 -1.38
C GLN A 75 0.36 -25.95 -0.42
N ALA A 76 1.64 -25.85 -0.11
CA ALA A 76 2.31 -26.68 0.89
C ALA A 76 1.79 -26.46 2.32
N LYS A 77 1.07 -25.37 2.61
CA LYS A 77 0.44 -25.16 3.92
C LYS A 77 -0.73 -26.12 4.13
N VAL A 78 -0.85 -26.64 5.35
CA VAL A 78 -1.93 -27.55 5.72
C VAL A 78 -3.24 -26.76 5.94
N GLY A 79 -4.24 -27.09 5.12
CA GLY A 79 -5.61 -26.58 5.23
C GLY A 79 -5.86 -25.29 4.44
N GLY A 80 -7.01 -25.23 3.75
CA GLY A 80 -7.36 -24.11 2.85
C GLY A 80 -7.35 -22.73 3.52
N PHE A 81 -7.76 -22.65 4.79
CA PHE A 81 -7.69 -21.41 5.56
C PHE A 81 -6.24 -20.90 5.72
N SER A 82 -5.30 -21.78 6.10
CA SER A 82 -3.89 -21.44 6.27
C SER A 82 -3.26 -20.99 4.95
N GLN A 83 -3.62 -21.65 3.86
CA GLN A 83 -3.17 -21.29 2.51
C GLN A 83 -3.70 -19.91 2.11
N ASN A 84 -5.00 -19.62 2.31
CA ASN A 84 -5.59 -18.30 2.05
C ASN A 84 -4.93 -17.19 2.88
N VAL A 85 -4.65 -17.47 4.16
CA VAL A 85 -3.95 -16.56 5.08
C VAL A 85 -2.52 -16.26 4.59
N GLU A 86 -1.81 -17.25 4.05
CA GLU A 86 -0.48 -17.08 3.48
C GLU A 86 -0.53 -16.19 2.23
N LEU A 87 -1.49 -16.42 1.32
CA LEU A 87 -1.70 -15.56 0.15
C LEU A 87 -1.97 -14.11 0.55
N LEU A 88 -2.87 -13.87 1.51
CA LEU A 88 -3.20 -12.52 1.99
C LEU A 88 -2.00 -11.81 2.65
N ASN A 89 -1.05 -12.55 3.22
CA ASN A 89 0.22 -12.01 3.72
C ASN A 89 1.23 -11.67 2.61
N LEU A 90 1.12 -12.36 1.49
CA LEU A 90 2.00 -12.17 0.34
C LEU A 90 1.68 -10.91 -0.44
N LEU A 91 0.39 -10.64 -0.68
CA LEU A 91 -0.08 -9.57 -1.55
C LEU A 91 0.54 -8.19 -1.22
N PRO A 92 0.63 -7.76 0.06
CA PRO A 92 1.24 -6.47 0.39
C PRO A 92 2.69 -6.30 -0.07
N LYS A 93 3.42 -7.42 -0.23
CA LYS A 93 4.83 -7.47 -0.63
C LYS A 93 5.03 -7.48 -2.15
N ARG A 94 3.95 -7.66 -2.94
CA ARG A 94 4.02 -7.81 -4.41
C ARG A 94 3.87 -6.50 -5.17
N GLY A 95 3.50 -5.44 -4.48
CA GLY A 95 3.43 -4.11 -5.05
C GLY A 95 2.01 -3.59 -5.24
N PRO A 96 1.88 -2.41 -5.84
CA PRO A 96 0.60 -1.70 -5.94
C PRO A 96 -0.44 -2.46 -6.77
N GLN A 97 -0.01 -3.11 -7.86
CA GLN A 97 -0.89 -3.85 -8.79
C GLN A 97 -1.48 -5.12 -8.18
N ALA A 98 -0.88 -5.65 -7.11
CA ALA A 98 -1.32 -6.90 -6.48
C ALA A 98 -2.71 -6.80 -5.88
N PHE A 99 -3.11 -5.61 -5.42
CA PHE A 99 -4.46 -5.41 -4.88
C PHE A 99 -5.51 -5.40 -5.99
N ASP A 100 -5.24 -4.68 -7.08
CA ASP A 100 -6.19 -4.55 -8.18
C ASP A 100 -6.40 -5.90 -8.87
N ALA A 101 -5.31 -6.63 -9.16
CA ALA A 101 -5.37 -7.99 -9.70
C ALA A 101 -6.08 -8.97 -8.74
N PHE A 102 -5.90 -8.81 -7.42
CA PHE A 102 -6.64 -9.58 -6.43
C PHE A 102 -8.14 -9.28 -6.50
N CYS A 103 -8.53 -8.00 -6.58
CA CYS A 103 -9.94 -7.62 -6.72
C CYS A 103 -10.55 -8.07 -8.06
N GLU A 104 -9.81 -8.02 -9.16
CA GLU A 104 -10.22 -8.57 -10.46
C GLU A 104 -10.51 -10.08 -10.34
N ALA A 105 -9.61 -10.83 -9.70
CA ALA A 105 -9.81 -12.27 -9.46
C ALA A 105 -11.05 -12.56 -8.60
N LEU A 106 -11.43 -11.66 -7.68
CA LEU A 106 -12.65 -11.80 -6.88
C LEU A 106 -13.92 -11.49 -7.67
N HIS A 107 -13.87 -10.55 -8.61
CA HIS A 107 -15.03 -10.16 -9.43
C HIS A 107 -15.22 -11.03 -10.67
N SER A 108 -14.20 -11.81 -11.07
CA SER A 108 -14.31 -12.81 -12.14
C SER A 108 -15.15 -14.03 -11.74
N ARG A 109 -15.97 -13.92 -10.69
CA ARG A 109 -16.85 -14.94 -10.12
C ARG A 109 -18.32 -14.56 -10.21
#